data_AF-A0A7Y0SIU8-F1
#
_entry.id   AF-A0A7Y0SIU8-F1
#
_cell.length_a   1.000
_cell.length_b   1.000
_cell.length_c   1.000
_cell.angle_alpha   90.00
_cell.angle_beta   90.00
_cell.angle_gamma   90.00
#
_symmetry.space_group_name_H-M   'P 1'
#
loop_
_entity.id
_entity.type
_entity.pdbx_description
1 polymer ?
#
loop_
_entity_poly.entity_id
_entity_poly.type
_entity_poly.pdbx_seq_one_letter_code
_entity_poly.pdbx_strand_id
1 'polypeptide(L)'
;IADLLNADPREIVFTSGATESDNLAIKGAAHFYSKKGKHVITCKTEHKAVLDPCRQLEREGFEVTYLEPESNGLIDLEKLK
;
A
#
# COMPACT_ATOMS: atom_id res chain seq x y z
N ILE A 1 -12.86 18.13 1.74
CA ILE A 1 -11.83 17.07 1.57
C ILE A 1 -11.75 16.67 0.10
N ALA A 2 -12.87 16.19 -0.48
CA ALA A 2 -12.95 15.84 -1.90
C ALA A 2 -12.44 16.95 -2.85
N ASP A 3 -12.94 18.19 -2.70
CA ASP A 3 -12.54 19.31 -3.54
C ASP A 3 -11.04 19.63 -3.50
N LEU A 4 -10.38 19.45 -2.35
CA LEU A 4 -8.93 19.68 -2.19
C LEU A 4 -8.10 18.64 -2.97
N LEU A 5 -8.62 17.42 -3.08
CA LEU A 5 -7.97 16.29 -3.75
C LEU A 5 -8.42 16.13 -5.19
N ASN A 6 -9.32 17.00 -5.68
CA ASN A 6 -9.99 16.87 -6.98
C ASN A 6 -10.64 15.49 -7.18
N ALA A 7 -11.33 15.00 -6.14
CA ALA A 7 -12.02 13.71 -6.12
C ALA A 7 -13.55 13.89 -6.07
N ASP A 8 -14.31 12.86 -6.47
CA ASP A 8 -15.76 12.81 -6.25
C ASP A 8 -16.04 12.53 -4.75
N PRO A 9 -17.00 13.21 -4.10
CA PRO A 9 -17.33 12.96 -2.69
C PRO A 9 -17.65 11.50 -2.36
N ARG A 10 -18.12 10.71 -3.33
CA ARG A 10 -18.39 9.27 -3.18
C ARG A 10 -17.12 8.42 -3.08
N GLU A 11 -15.97 8.96 -3.46
CA GLU A 11 -14.66 8.30 -3.33
C GLU A 11 -14.06 8.50 -1.93
N ILE A 12 -14.63 9.40 -1.11
CA ILE A 12 -14.14 9.68 0.25
C ILE A 12 -14.72 8.69 1.24
N VAL A 13 -13.87 7.75 1.69
CA VAL A 13 -14.17 6.85 2.80
C VAL A 13 -13.60 7.45 4.09
N PHE A 14 -14.47 7.79 5.04
CA PHE A 14 -14.04 8.25 6.36
C PHE A 14 -13.54 7.07 7.22
N THR A 15 -12.34 7.20 7.76
CA THR A 15 -11.71 6.26 8.70
C THR A 15 -11.26 7.00 9.96
N SER A 16 -10.81 6.28 11.00
CA SER A 16 -10.27 6.85 12.24
C SER A 16 -8.93 7.59 12.08
N GLY A 17 -8.21 7.35 10.98
CA GLY A 17 -6.98 8.07 10.63
C GLY A 17 -6.12 7.31 9.62
N ALA A 18 -4.95 7.86 9.29
CA ALA A 18 -4.07 7.32 8.25
C ALA A 18 -3.68 5.85 8.48
N THR A 19 -3.42 5.44 9.72
CA THR A 19 -3.10 4.04 10.04
C THR A 19 -4.21 3.06 9.64
N GLU A 20 -5.47 3.43 9.85
CA GLU A 20 -6.61 2.62 9.42
C GLU A 20 -6.78 2.70 7.90
N SER A 21 -6.63 3.89 7.30
CA SER A 21 -6.71 4.08 5.85
C SER A 21 -5.71 3.19 5.08
N ASP A 22 -4.45 3.15 5.52
CA ASP A 22 -3.39 2.33 4.92
C ASP A 22 -3.73 0.83 5.03
N ASN A 23 -4.19 0.39 6.20
CA ASN A 23 -4.62 -0.99 6.42
C ASN A 23 -5.78 -1.37 5.50
N LEU A 24 -6.80 -0.51 5.41
CA LEU A 24 -7.98 -0.73 4.60
C LEU A 24 -7.62 -0.83 3.13
N ALA A 25 -6.79 0.09 2.62
CA ALA A 25 -6.39 0.11 1.22
C ALA A 25 -5.56 -1.13 0.85
N ILE A 26 -4.51 -1.43 1.62
CA ILE A 26 -3.56 -2.50 1.31
C ILE A 26 -4.21 -3.87 1.47
N LYS A 27 -4.76 -4.18 2.65
CA LYS A 27 -5.35 -5.50 2.92
C LYS A 27 -6.63 -5.68 2.12
N GLY A 28 -7.48 -4.65 2.05
CA GLY A 28 -8.73 -4.70 1.29
C GLY A 28 -8.50 -5.02 -0.18
N ALA A 29 -7.59 -4.30 -0.85
CA ALA A 29 -7.26 -4.56 -2.24
C ALA A 29 -6.60 -5.93 -2.43
N ALA A 30 -5.61 -6.28 -1.60
CA ALA A 30 -4.89 -7.55 -1.69
C ALA A 30 -5.85 -8.75 -1.55
N HIS A 31 -6.76 -8.72 -0.56
CA HIS A 31 -7.73 -9.79 -0.35
C HIS A 31 -8.75 -9.87 -1.48
N PHE A 32 -9.30 -8.72 -1.92
CA PHE A 32 -10.30 -8.68 -2.98
C PHE A 32 -9.75 -9.21 -4.32
N TYR A 33 -8.51 -8.85 -4.67
CA TYR A 33 -7.88 -9.26 -5.92
C TYR A 33 -7.00 -10.50 -5.81
N SER A 34 -6.99 -11.20 -4.66
CA SER A 34 -6.14 -12.38 -4.41
C SER A 34 -6.26 -13.50 -5.45
N LYS A 35 -7.39 -13.61 -6.15
CA LYS A 35 -7.59 -14.57 -7.25
C LYS A 35 -6.86 -14.20 -8.54
N LYS A 36 -6.51 -12.93 -8.73
CA LYS A 36 -5.77 -12.42 -9.90
C LYS A 36 -4.26 -12.49 -9.70
N GLY A 37 -3.81 -12.55 -8.44
CA GLY A 37 -2.41 -12.58 -8.07
C GLY A 37 -2.26 -12.29 -6.58
N LYS A 38 -1.12 -12.67 -6.02
CA LYS A 38 -0.78 -12.44 -4.60
C LYS A 38 0.55 -11.73 -4.43
N HIS A 39 0.99 -10.99 -5.45
CA HIS A 39 2.22 -10.20 -5.39
C HIS A 39 1.90 -8.74 -5.07
N VAL A 40 2.57 -8.19 -4.07
CA VAL A 40 2.45 -6.80 -3.63
C VAL A 40 3.83 -6.17 -3.64
N ILE A 41 3.93 -4.94 -4.13
CA ILE A 41 5.17 -4.17 -4.14
C ILE A 41 5.00 -2.97 -3.21
N THR A 42 6.00 -2.73 -2.37
CA THR A 42 6.07 -1.57 -1.46
C THR A 42 7.53 -1.08 -1.33
N CYS A 43 7.77 0.02 -0.62
CA CYS A 43 9.12 0.57 -0.40
C CYS A 43 9.59 0.34 1.04
N LYS A 44 10.90 0.13 1.24
CA LYS A 44 11.46 -0.04 2.61
C LYS A 44 11.32 1.18 3.50
N THR A 45 11.15 2.36 2.92
CA THR A 45 11.06 3.65 3.60
C THR A 45 9.64 4.02 4.03
N GLU A 46 8.64 3.17 3.75
CA GLU A 46 7.25 3.42 4.11
C GLU A 46 7.03 3.51 5.62
N HIS A 47 5.97 4.21 6.02
CA HIS A 47 5.54 4.26 7.41
C HIS A 47 5.14 2.86 7.91
N LYS A 48 5.21 2.62 9.23
CA LYS A 48 4.85 1.32 9.83
C LYS A 48 3.41 0.89 9.53
N ALA A 49 2.52 1.86 9.35
CA ALA A 49 1.14 1.63 8.93
C ALA A 49 1.00 0.93 7.56
N VAL A 50 2.03 0.99 6.72
CA VAL A 50 2.11 0.26 5.43
C VAL A 50 2.92 -1.03 5.59
N LEU A 51 4.10 -0.95 6.22
CA LEU A 51 5.01 -2.10 6.35
C LEU A 51 4.43 -3.25 7.17
N ASP A 52 3.71 -2.96 8.26
CA ASP A 52 3.18 -4.00 9.13
C ASP A 52 1.98 -4.75 8.51
N PRO A 53 1.06 -4.10 7.77
CA PRO A 53 0.10 -4.79 6.92
C PRO A 53 0.73 -5.67 5.85
N CYS A 54 1.78 -5.21 5.17
CA CYS A 54 2.53 -6.01 4.20
C CYS A 54 3.09 -7.28 4.85
N ARG A 55 3.72 -7.18 6.03
CA ARG A 55 4.19 -8.35 6.80
C ARG A 55 3.08 -9.30 7.21
N GLN A 56 1.90 -8.75 7.53
CA GLN A 56 0.74 -9.57 7.82
C GLN A 56 0.26 -10.33 6.57
N LEU A 57 0.25 -9.68 5.40
CA LEU A 57 -0.07 -10.34 4.13
C LEU A 57 0.95 -11.42 3.76
N GLU A 58 2.24 -11.23 4.04
CA GLU A 58 3.27 -12.27 3.86
C GLU A 58 2.92 -13.54 4.66
N ARG A 59 2.47 -13.38 5.92
CA ARG A 59 2.01 -14.51 6.76
C ARG A 59 0.76 -15.19 6.22
N GLU A 60 -0.03 -14.49 5.41
CA GLU A 60 -1.23 -15.00 4.74
C GLU A 60 -0.93 -15.60 3.35
N GLY A 61 0.36 -15.68 2.98
CA GLY A 61 0.83 -16.30 1.75
C GLY A 61 0.82 -15.38 0.53
N PHE A 62 0.90 -14.06 0.75
CA PHE A 62 1.24 -13.11 -0.30
C PHE A 62 2.76 -13.01 -0.44
N GLU A 63 3.22 -12.78 -1.66
CA GLU A 63 4.59 -12.39 -1.95
C GLU A 63 4.69 -10.86 -1.86
N VAL A 64 5.62 -10.34 -1.04
CA VAL A 64 5.83 -8.90 -0.93
C VAL A 64 7.26 -8.52 -1.31
N THR A 65 7.39 -7.64 -2.30
CA THR A 65 8.67 -7.03 -2.67
C THR A 65 8.82 -5.69 -1.97
N TYR A 66 9.91 -5.51 -1.24
CA TYR A 66 10.26 -4.26 -0.57
C TYR A 66 11.41 -3.57 -1.32
N LEU A 67 11.08 -2.55 -2.12
CA LEU A 67 12.04 -1.80 -2.92
C LEU A 67 13.01 -1.00 -2.02
N GLU A 68 14.29 -1.09 -2.34
CA GLU A 68 15.33 -0.26 -1.74
C GLU A 68 15.43 1.07 -2.48
N PRO A 69 15.42 2.21 -1.75
CA PRO A 69 15.69 3.50 -2.36
C PRO A 69 17.17 3.64 -2.72
N GLU A 70 17.43 4.52 -3.67
CA GLU A 70 18.76 5.05 -3.92
C GLU A 70 19.25 5.91 -2.75
N SER A 71 20.52 6.29 -2.76
CA SER A 71 21.14 7.08 -1.68
C SER A 71 20.47 8.45 -1.43
N ASN A 72 19.71 8.96 -2.39
CA ASN A 72 18.93 10.20 -2.29
C ASN A 72 17.50 9.98 -1.73
N GLY A 73 17.13 8.75 -1.38
CA GLY A 73 15.81 8.38 -0.88
C GLY A 73 14.74 8.15 -1.95
N LEU A 74 15.08 8.26 -3.25
CA LEU A 74 14.15 8.01 -4.36
C LEU A 74 14.22 6.56 -4.83
N ILE A 75 13.11 6.05 -5.35
CA ILE A 75 13.07 4.72 -6.00
C ILE A 75 13.49 4.85 -7.46
N ASP A 76 14.37 3.96 -7.91
CA ASP A 76 14.61 3.74 -9.33
C ASP A 76 13.39 3.07 -9.98
N LEU A 77 12.73 3.78 -10.90
CA LEU A 77 11.52 3.32 -11.58
C LEU A 77 11.77 2.06 -12.43
N GLU A 78 12.99 1.80 -12.85
CA GLU A 78 13.33 0.56 -13.56
C GLU A 78 13.21 -0.67 -12.66
N LYS A 79 13.31 -0.51 -11.33
CA LYS A 79 13.11 -1.57 -10.34
C LYS A 79 11.65 -1.81 -9.97
N LEU A 80 10.73 -0.95 -10.41
CA LEU A 80 9.29 -1.04 -10.12
C LEU A 80 8.52 -1.89 -11.16
N LYS A 81 9.20 -2.48 -12.14
CA LYS A 81 8.60 -3.20 -13.27
C LYS A 81 8.03 -4.57 -12.90
#